data_AF-A0A7S1RMJ2-F1
#
_entry.id   AF-A0A7S1RMJ2-F1
#
_cell.length_a   1.000
_cell.length_b   1.000
_cell.length_c   1.000
_cell.angle_alpha   90.00
_cell.angle_beta   90.00
_cell.angle_gamma   90.00
#
_symmetry.space_group_name_H-M   'P 1'
#
loop_
_entity.id
_entity.type
_entity.pdbx_description
1 polymer ?
#
loop_
_entity_poly.entity_id
_entity_poly.type
_entity_poly.pdbx_seq_one_letter_code
_entity_poly.pdbx_strand_id
1 'polypeptide(L)'
;RGPPAAAGPSPEAHGTAAYRRAADGLRGKRPRPWMVEMCGPSAEPAADDALASAVAGGDRASTLHRGVGEIVGAMSCDVAFANCNEAAFALFRRGCRHCAQLPEVLEAVESKEVVLEFLARVAARRTTARQLRELCAILVQAASWRSLLADAPLPLRDLLLADAPLRTTLAAEASAAAARKMSIAQELAPDRDTRPPAHDARIFLQERRSKRFLTVMELPPAHRIAMTELAASLFICHSTGHRARDVAESDEEESEACSGAEEAAEAVLGFEHEGLPLHARFLAGQRPWGQAAFRGDYGWQLRCSGRRLGKQEEFRWGKGATLKHALSGLWLYVDPQEPGELQLHSLERSAWEALP
;
A
#
# COMPACT_ATOMS: atom_id res chain seq x y z
N ARG A 1 -13.89 60.21 -16.16
CA ARG A 1 -15.06 59.97 -17.04
C ARG A 1 -14.84 58.64 -17.73
N GLY A 2 -15.40 57.57 -17.19
CA GLY A 2 -15.45 56.22 -17.77
C GLY A 2 -16.88 55.69 -17.67
N PRO A 3 -17.34 54.81 -18.58
CA PRO A 3 -18.76 54.52 -18.76
C PRO A 3 -19.33 53.54 -17.72
N PRO A 4 -20.67 53.52 -17.52
CA PRO A 4 -21.34 52.92 -16.38
C PRO A 4 -21.59 51.41 -16.49
N ALA A 5 -21.71 50.79 -15.31
CA ALA A 5 -22.08 49.40 -15.09
C ALA A 5 -23.50 49.09 -15.59
N ALA A 6 -23.63 47.97 -16.31
CA ALA A 6 -24.91 47.42 -16.72
C ALA A 6 -25.50 46.56 -15.60
N ALA A 7 -26.67 46.97 -15.11
CA ALA A 7 -27.56 46.17 -14.28
C ALA A 7 -28.31 45.14 -15.14
N GLY A 8 -28.48 43.94 -14.61
CA GLY A 8 -29.27 42.85 -15.21
C GLY A 8 -29.93 41.99 -14.12
N PRO A 9 -31.02 41.27 -14.45
CA PRO A 9 -32.25 41.38 -13.68
C PRO A 9 -32.58 40.18 -12.76
N SER A 10 -33.44 40.48 -11.80
CA SER A 10 -34.14 39.56 -10.89
C SER A 10 -35.08 38.61 -11.64
N PRO A 11 -35.19 37.33 -11.26
CA PRO A 11 -36.32 36.49 -11.61
C PRO A 11 -37.24 36.29 -10.39
N GLU A 12 -38.42 36.90 -10.45
CA GLU A 12 -39.59 36.42 -9.72
C GLU A 12 -40.23 35.22 -10.43
N ALA A 13 -40.89 34.41 -9.60
CA ALA A 13 -42.18 33.76 -9.85
C ALA A 13 -42.21 32.22 -10.05
N HIS A 14 -43.35 31.71 -9.55
CA HIS A 14 -43.96 30.38 -9.70
C HIS A 14 -43.46 29.33 -8.68
N GLY A 15 -44.18 28.99 -7.60
CA GLY A 15 -45.63 28.83 -7.49
C GLY A 15 -45.99 27.39 -7.87
N THR A 16 -46.00 26.46 -6.90
CA THR A 16 -46.63 25.15 -7.06
C THR A 16 -47.35 24.76 -5.78
N ALA A 17 -48.68 24.79 -5.88
CA ALA A 17 -49.61 24.22 -4.92
C ALA A 17 -49.88 22.74 -5.24
N ALA A 18 -50.17 21.99 -4.19
CA ALA A 18 -51.01 20.79 -4.13
C ALA A 18 -50.51 19.50 -4.80
N TYR A 19 -50.26 18.48 -3.96
CA TYR A 19 -50.96 17.20 -4.13
C TYR A 19 -51.25 16.52 -2.79
N ARG A 20 -52.46 15.96 -2.71
CA ARG A 20 -53.19 15.48 -1.54
C ARG A 20 -52.55 14.24 -0.91
N ARG A 21 -52.43 14.23 0.42
CA ARG A 21 -52.36 13.00 1.23
C ARG A 21 -53.77 12.46 1.41
N ALA A 22 -54.03 11.27 0.88
CA ALA A 22 -55.11 10.40 1.32
C ALA A 22 -54.44 9.26 2.10
N ALA A 23 -54.51 9.32 3.43
CA ALA A 23 -54.16 8.24 4.32
C ALA A 23 -55.30 8.16 5.32
N ASP A 24 -56.12 7.12 5.20
CA ASP A 24 -56.71 6.38 6.32
C ASP A 24 -57.61 5.28 5.77
N GLY A 25 -57.14 4.04 5.92
CA GLY A 25 -57.81 2.86 5.40
C GLY A 25 -57.28 1.60 6.06
N LEU A 26 -57.96 1.20 7.13
CA LEU A 26 -58.20 -0.19 7.54
C LEU A 26 -56.98 -1.02 8.00
N ARG A 27 -56.76 -1.04 9.32
CA ARG A 27 -56.16 -2.21 10.01
C ARG A 27 -57.08 -2.70 11.12
N GLY A 28 -57.91 -3.68 10.78
CA GLY A 28 -58.47 -4.62 11.74
C GLY A 28 -57.85 -6.00 11.51
N LYS A 29 -57.01 -6.47 12.43
CA LYS A 29 -56.70 -7.90 12.58
C LYS A 29 -56.64 -8.24 14.07
N ARG A 30 -57.60 -9.07 14.49
CA ARG A 30 -57.71 -9.65 15.83
C ARG A 30 -56.62 -10.70 16.05
N PRO A 31 -56.16 -10.92 17.30
CA PRO A 31 -55.21 -11.98 17.63
C PRO A 31 -55.93 -13.33 17.73
N ARG A 32 -55.25 -14.42 17.34
CA ARG A 32 -55.63 -15.78 17.75
C ARG A 32 -54.59 -16.32 18.75
N PRO A 33 -55.04 -17.09 19.75
CA PRO A 33 -54.23 -17.39 20.91
C PRO A 33 -53.70 -18.84 20.88
N TRP A 34 -52.55 -19.03 21.54
CA TRP A 34 -51.88 -20.24 22.03
C TRP A 34 -52.37 -21.64 21.57
N MET A 35 -51.42 -22.44 21.07
CA MET A 35 -51.46 -23.89 21.24
C MET A 35 -50.06 -24.34 21.66
N VAL A 36 -49.99 -24.86 22.88
CA VAL A 36 -48.83 -25.45 23.53
C VAL A 36 -48.94 -26.96 23.32
N GLU A 37 -47.90 -27.60 22.80
CA GLU A 37 -47.76 -29.05 22.93
C GLU A 37 -46.28 -29.46 23.07
N MET A 38 -45.94 -29.73 24.34
CA MET A 38 -45.09 -30.76 24.95
C MET A 38 -43.94 -31.46 24.20
N CYS A 39 -42.83 -31.55 24.92
CA CYS A 39 -41.56 -32.23 24.63
C CYS A 39 -41.65 -33.74 24.35
N GLY A 40 -40.64 -34.22 23.61
CA GLY A 40 -40.08 -35.57 23.72
C GLY A 40 -38.57 -35.55 23.37
N PRO A 41 -37.67 -36.18 24.15
CA PRO A 41 -36.23 -36.15 23.90
C PRO A 41 -35.81 -37.29 22.97
N SER A 42 -34.85 -37.06 22.06
CA SER A 42 -34.16 -38.16 21.37
C SER A 42 -32.78 -37.75 20.84
N ALA A 43 -31.76 -38.35 21.46
CA ALA A 43 -30.43 -38.78 21.00
C ALA A 43 -29.60 -37.93 20.00
N GLU A 44 -28.34 -37.70 20.37
CA GLU A 44 -27.23 -37.21 19.52
C GLU A 44 -27.00 -38.08 18.25
N PRO A 45 -26.30 -37.53 17.23
CA PRO A 45 -24.83 -37.65 17.23
C PRO A 45 -24.10 -36.35 16.83
N ALA A 46 -23.09 -35.97 17.64
CA ALA A 46 -22.22 -34.80 17.44
C ALA A 46 -21.10 -35.01 16.39
N ALA A 47 -21.39 -35.64 15.25
CA ALA A 47 -20.38 -35.93 14.21
C ALA A 47 -20.67 -35.33 12.81
N ASP A 48 -21.91 -34.87 12.54
CA ASP A 48 -22.28 -34.30 11.22
C ASP A 48 -22.21 -32.77 11.13
N ASP A 49 -22.07 -32.07 12.26
CA ASP A 49 -22.02 -30.60 12.29
C ASP A 49 -20.75 -30.03 11.63
N ALA A 50 -19.63 -30.75 11.68
CA ALA A 50 -18.39 -30.31 11.05
C ALA A 50 -18.49 -30.32 9.50
N LEU A 51 -19.17 -31.32 8.94
CA LEU A 51 -19.33 -31.44 7.49
C LEU A 51 -20.42 -30.49 6.97
N ALA A 52 -21.53 -30.34 7.69
CA ALA A 52 -22.57 -29.36 7.37
C ALA A 52 -22.05 -27.91 7.50
N SER A 53 -21.20 -27.63 8.49
CA SER A 53 -20.52 -26.34 8.65
C SER A 53 -19.49 -26.08 7.53
N ALA A 54 -18.77 -27.10 7.07
CA ALA A 54 -17.83 -26.98 5.95
C ALA A 54 -18.54 -26.73 4.61
N VAL A 55 -19.64 -27.43 4.33
CA VAL A 55 -20.45 -27.23 3.11
C VAL A 55 -21.14 -25.86 3.13
N ALA A 56 -21.65 -25.43 4.29
CA ALA A 56 -22.20 -24.09 4.47
C ALA A 56 -21.12 -22.99 4.38
N GLY A 57 -19.88 -23.28 4.77
CA GLY A 57 -18.72 -22.38 4.66
C GLY A 57 -18.37 -22.05 3.21
N GLY A 58 -18.42 -23.05 2.31
CA GLY A 58 -18.18 -22.87 0.88
C GLY A 58 -19.15 -21.90 0.20
N ASP A 59 -20.43 -21.91 0.61
CA ASP A 59 -21.47 -21.03 0.06
C ASP A 59 -21.35 -19.57 0.57
N ARG A 60 -20.80 -19.38 1.77
CA ARG A 60 -20.56 -18.04 2.34
C ARG A 60 -19.45 -17.30 1.60
N ALA A 61 -18.30 -17.97 1.42
CA ALA A 61 -17.14 -17.40 0.73
C ALA A 61 -17.46 -17.13 -0.75
N SER A 62 -18.16 -18.05 -1.42
CA SER A 62 -18.55 -17.88 -2.83
C SER A 62 -19.44 -16.64 -3.05
N THR A 63 -20.37 -16.36 -2.12
CA THR A 63 -21.21 -15.15 -2.17
C THR A 63 -20.38 -13.87 -2.05
N LEU A 64 -19.38 -13.87 -1.16
CA LEU A 64 -18.45 -12.75 -1.01
C LEU A 64 -17.62 -12.54 -2.28
N HIS A 65 -16.98 -13.59 -2.81
CA HIS A 65 -16.19 -13.51 -4.03
C HIS A 65 -17.01 -13.05 -5.24
N ARG A 66 -18.26 -13.53 -5.37
CA ARG A 66 -19.17 -13.05 -6.40
C ARG A 66 -19.47 -11.55 -6.23
N GLY A 67 -19.71 -11.09 -5.01
CA GLY A 67 -19.90 -9.67 -4.71
C GLY A 67 -18.68 -8.81 -5.09
N VAL A 68 -17.47 -9.31 -4.81
CA VAL A 68 -16.22 -8.65 -5.23
C VAL A 68 -16.10 -8.60 -6.75
N GLY A 69 -16.41 -9.70 -7.46
CA GLY A 69 -16.41 -9.75 -8.92
C GLY A 69 -17.37 -8.74 -9.56
N GLU A 70 -18.58 -8.59 -9.01
CA GLU A 70 -19.54 -7.57 -9.47
C GLU A 70 -19.03 -6.14 -9.23
N ILE A 71 -18.32 -5.90 -8.12
CA ILE A 71 -17.68 -4.59 -7.86
C ILE A 71 -16.59 -4.31 -8.89
N VAL A 72 -15.69 -5.27 -9.14
CA VAL A 72 -14.61 -5.12 -10.12
C VAL A 72 -15.19 -4.87 -11.52
N GLY A 73 -16.21 -5.63 -11.91
CA GLY A 73 -16.96 -5.42 -13.15
C GLY A 73 -17.59 -4.03 -13.23
N ALA A 74 -18.24 -3.57 -12.17
CA ALA A 74 -18.84 -2.23 -12.12
C ALA A 74 -17.79 -1.11 -12.17
N MET A 75 -16.60 -1.32 -11.60
CA MET A 75 -15.50 -0.36 -11.61
C MET A 75 -14.73 -0.31 -12.93
N SER A 76 -14.76 -1.39 -13.73
CA SER A 76 -14.08 -1.50 -15.03
C SER A 76 -14.84 -0.83 -16.17
N CYS A 77 -16.13 -0.52 -15.98
CA CYS A 77 -16.97 0.11 -16.99
C CYS A 77 -16.99 1.64 -16.80
N ASP A 78 -16.49 2.39 -17.78
CA ASP A 78 -16.47 3.87 -17.77
C ASP A 78 -17.88 4.50 -17.67
N VAL A 79 -18.91 3.77 -18.08
CA VAL A 79 -20.32 4.19 -18.01
C VAL A 79 -21.09 3.26 -17.08
N ALA A 80 -20.86 3.39 -15.79
CA ALA A 80 -21.59 2.58 -14.80
C ALA A 80 -23.03 3.09 -14.63
N PHE A 81 -24.01 2.26 -14.97
CA PHE A 81 -25.40 2.51 -14.62
C PHE A 81 -25.57 2.49 -13.10
N ALA A 82 -26.31 3.45 -12.54
CA ALA A 82 -26.54 3.54 -11.09
C ALA A 82 -27.06 2.23 -10.49
N ASN A 83 -27.88 1.49 -11.24
CA ASN A 83 -28.45 0.20 -10.87
C ASN A 83 -27.40 -0.91 -10.69
N CYS A 84 -26.36 -0.95 -11.52
CA CYS A 84 -25.28 -1.94 -11.40
C CYS A 84 -24.50 -1.75 -10.11
N ASN A 85 -24.21 -0.51 -9.73
CA ASN A 85 -23.51 -0.20 -8.48
C ASN A 85 -24.35 -0.60 -7.25
N GLU A 86 -25.67 -0.39 -7.29
CA GLU A 86 -26.55 -0.79 -6.19
C GLU A 86 -26.63 -2.31 -6.04
N ALA A 87 -26.73 -3.04 -7.15
CA ALA A 87 -26.72 -4.50 -7.15
C ALA A 87 -25.38 -5.08 -6.65
N ALA A 88 -24.25 -4.55 -7.15
CA ALA A 88 -22.92 -4.94 -6.71
C ALA A 88 -22.71 -4.67 -5.21
N PHE A 89 -23.10 -3.47 -4.73
CA PHE A 89 -23.02 -3.12 -3.31
C PHE A 89 -23.89 -4.03 -2.44
N ALA A 90 -25.13 -4.32 -2.86
CA ALA A 90 -26.03 -5.19 -2.13
C ALA A 90 -25.49 -6.62 -2.03
N LEU A 91 -24.93 -7.16 -3.11
CA LEU A 91 -24.35 -8.50 -3.15
C LEU A 91 -23.10 -8.59 -2.28
N PHE A 92 -22.18 -7.63 -2.41
CA PHE A 92 -20.97 -7.58 -1.58
C PHE A 92 -21.31 -7.46 -0.08
N ARG A 93 -22.22 -6.56 0.28
CA ARG A 93 -22.69 -6.41 1.68
C ARG A 93 -23.31 -7.70 2.22
N ARG A 94 -24.08 -8.43 1.40
CA ARG A 94 -24.62 -9.74 1.77
C ARG A 94 -23.51 -10.75 2.03
N GLY A 95 -22.50 -10.83 1.14
CA GLY A 95 -21.33 -11.67 1.32
C GLY A 95 -20.57 -11.36 2.61
N CYS A 96 -20.31 -10.09 2.91
CA CYS A 96 -19.65 -9.69 4.15
C CYS A 96 -20.46 -10.07 5.40
N ARG A 97 -21.80 -9.90 5.38
CA ARG A 97 -22.66 -10.34 6.49
C ARG A 97 -22.59 -11.85 6.73
N HIS A 98 -22.52 -12.65 5.66
CA HIS A 98 -22.34 -14.10 5.77
C HIS A 98 -20.97 -14.49 6.34
N CYS A 99 -19.94 -13.67 6.09
CA CYS A 99 -18.57 -13.87 6.56
C CYS A 99 -18.23 -13.06 7.82
N ALA A 100 -19.22 -12.45 8.49
CA ALA A 100 -18.96 -11.52 9.59
C ALA A 100 -18.31 -12.16 10.82
N GLN A 101 -18.34 -13.48 10.95
CA GLN A 101 -17.68 -14.24 12.02
C GLN A 101 -16.41 -14.97 11.54
N LEU A 102 -16.00 -14.72 10.29
CA LEU A 102 -14.89 -15.41 9.61
C LEU A 102 -13.89 -14.37 9.08
N PRO A 103 -13.09 -13.75 9.96
CA PRO A 103 -12.16 -12.71 9.56
C PRO A 103 -11.13 -13.21 8.54
N GLU A 104 -10.74 -14.49 8.56
CA GLU A 104 -9.77 -15.03 7.58
C GLU A 104 -10.33 -15.00 6.15
N VAL A 105 -11.64 -15.16 5.97
CA VAL A 105 -12.29 -15.09 4.66
C VAL A 105 -12.35 -13.65 4.15
N LEU A 106 -12.59 -12.69 5.06
CA LEU A 106 -12.53 -11.26 4.72
C LEU A 106 -11.09 -10.84 4.37
N GLU A 107 -10.10 -11.39 5.08
CA GLU A 107 -8.68 -11.19 4.79
C GLU A 107 -8.27 -11.73 3.42
N ALA A 108 -8.83 -12.86 3.00
CA ALA A 108 -8.53 -13.48 1.71
C ALA A 108 -9.14 -12.74 0.51
N VAL A 109 -9.91 -11.67 0.71
CA VAL A 109 -10.46 -10.87 -0.40
C VAL A 109 -9.34 -10.24 -1.21
N GLU A 110 -9.32 -10.57 -2.50
CA GLU A 110 -8.47 -9.97 -3.52
C GLU A 110 -8.95 -8.55 -3.87
N SER A 111 -8.05 -7.70 -4.38
CA SER A 111 -8.39 -6.35 -4.90
C SER A 111 -9.06 -5.40 -3.89
N LYS A 112 -8.62 -5.40 -2.62
CA LYS A 112 -9.20 -4.57 -1.55
C LYS A 112 -9.22 -3.06 -1.88
N GLU A 113 -8.21 -2.57 -2.59
CA GLU A 113 -8.11 -1.17 -3.02
C GLU A 113 -9.26 -0.78 -3.95
N VAL A 114 -9.56 -1.61 -4.97
CA VAL A 114 -10.69 -1.40 -5.90
C VAL A 114 -12.01 -1.37 -5.15
N VAL A 115 -12.19 -2.27 -4.17
CA VAL A 115 -13.37 -2.29 -3.32
C VAL A 115 -13.47 -1.01 -2.48
N LEU A 116 -12.38 -0.50 -1.92
CA LEU A 116 -12.40 0.75 -1.14
C LEU A 116 -12.74 1.97 -1.99
N GLU A 117 -12.21 2.06 -3.21
CA GLU A 117 -12.60 3.11 -4.15
C GLU A 117 -14.09 3.05 -4.50
N PHE A 118 -14.61 1.84 -4.75
CA PHE A 118 -16.04 1.62 -4.97
C PHE A 118 -16.88 2.07 -3.76
N LEU A 119 -16.48 1.68 -2.54
CA LEU A 119 -17.17 2.08 -1.31
C LEU A 119 -17.12 3.59 -1.10
N ALA A 120 -16.03 4.28 -1.46
CA ALA A 120 -15.94 5.74 -1.43
C ALA A 120 -16.91 6.41 -2.41
N ARG A 121 -17.08 5.86 -3.62
CA ARG A 121 -18.11 6.32 -4.57
C ARG A 121 -19.52 6.13 -4.03
N VAL A 122 -19.77 5.00 -3.35
CA VAL A 122 -21.06 4.74 -2.68
C VAL A 122 -21.28 5.70 -1.51
N ALA A 123 -20.24 6.01 -0.72
CA ALA A 123 -20.30 6.94 0.42
C ALA A 123 -20.72 8.36 0.02
N ALA A 124 -20.32 8.80 -1.17
CA ALA A 124 -20.75 10.08 -1.72
C ALA A 124 -22.29 10.17 -1.90
N ARG A 125 -22.97 9.02 -2.01
CA ARG A 125 -24.44 8.93 -2.04
C ARG A 125 -24.97 8.83 -0.60
N ARG A 126 -25.50 9.92 -0.06
CA ARG A 126 -25.97 10.00 1.34
C ARG A 126 -27.00 8.94 1.76
N THR A 127 -27.74 8.35 0.81
CA THR A 127 -28.81 7.37 1.08
C THR A 127 -28.31 6.03 1.65
N THR A 128 -27.04 5.68 1.45
CA THR A 128 -26.46 4.38 1.85
C THR A 128 -25.67 4.45 3.15
N ALA A 129 -25.60 5.63 3.80
CA ALA A 129 -24.66 5.87 4.89
C ALA A 129 -24.76 4.85 6.05
N ARG A 130 -25.98 4.50 6.46
CA ARG A 130 -26.22 3.48 7.50
C ARG A 130 -25.71 2.10 7.10
N GLN A 131 -25.96 1.71 5.85
CA GLN A 131 -25.56 0.40 5.32
C GLN A 131 -24.04 0.30 5.20
N LEU A 132 -23.40 1.41 4.84
CA LEU A 132 -21.95 1.50 4.73
C LEU A 132 -21.26 1.42 6.09
N ARG A 133 -21.80 2.10 7.13
CA ARG A 133 -21.28 1.96 8.51
C ARG A 133 -21.35 0.52 9.01
N GLU A 134 -22.48 -0.15 8.79
CA GLU A 134 -22.65 -1.56 9.15
C GLU A 134 -21.62 -2.44 8.43
N LEU A 135 -21.44 -2.24 7.12
CA LEU A 135 -20.46 -2.97 6.33
C LEU A 135 -19.03 -2.73 6.84
N CYS A 136 -18.65 -1.48 7.08
CA CYS A 136 -17.33 -1.15 7.61
C CYS A 136 -17.12 -1.75 9.01
N ALA A 137 -18.14 -1.81 9.87
CA ALA A 137 -18.07 -2.46 11.17
C ALA A 137 -17.80 -3.98 11.08
N ILE A 138 -18.20 -4.61 9.98
CA ILE A 138 -17.83 -6.01 9.68
C ILE A 138 -16.38 -6.07 9.17
N LEU A 139 -16.02 -5.22 8.21
CA LEU A 139 -14.69 -5.25 7.58
C LEU A 139 -13.55 -4.97 8.57
N VAL A 140 -13.74 -4.06 9.54
CA VAL A 140 -12.70 -3.75 10.55
C VAL A 140 -12.38 -4.92 11.49
N GLN A 141 -13.10 -6.04 11.42
CA GLN A 141 -12.71 -7.25 12.17
C GLN A 141 -11.46 -7.91 11.57
N ALA A 142 -11.22 -7.72 10.26
CA ALA A 142 -10.01 -8.14 9.57
C ALA A 142 -8.92 -7.05 9.70
N ALA A 143 -7.70 -7.46 10.06
CA ALA A 143 -6.52 -6.61 10.21
C ALA A 143 -6.13 -5.85 8.92
N SER A 144 -6.04 -6.50 7.75
CA SER A 144 -5.65 -5.80 6.51
C SER A 144 -6.67 -4.73 6.12
N TRP A 145 -7.96 -5.01 6.33
CA TRP A 145 -9.02 -4.04 6.12
C TRP A 145 -8.95 -2.87 7.10
N ARG A 146 -8.57 -3.09 8.36
CA ARG A 146 -8.37 -1.98 9.33
C ARG A 146 -7.30 -1.01 8.86
N SER A 147 -6.15 -1.53 8.42
CA SER A 147 -5.06 -0.69 7.92
C SER A 147 -5.51 0.12 6.69
N LEU A 148 -6.16 -0.52 5.72
CA LEU A 148 -6.63 0.18 4.52
C LEU A 148 -7.78 1.18 4.81
N LEU A 149 -8.69 0.87 5.73
CA LEU A 149 -9.79 1.76 6.12
C LEU A 149 -9.29 2.98 6.92
N ALA A 150 -8.15 2.87 7.62
CA ALA A 150 -7.53 4.00 8.29
C ALA A 150 -7.06 5.07 7.29
N ASP A 151 -6.64 4.63 6.10
CA ASP A 151 -6.19 5.49 4.98
C ASP A 151 -7.26 5.64 3.88
N ALA A 152 -8.53 5.39 4.21
CA ALA A 152 -9.63 5.44 3.24
C ALA A 152 -9.79 6.82 2.55
N PRO A 153 -10.28 6.85 1.29
CA PRO A 153 -10.60 8.10 0.59
C PRO A 153 -11.61 8.98 1.35
N LEU A 154 -11.52 10.31 1.18
CA LEU A 154 -12.25 11.31 1.98
C LEU A 154 -13.76 11.03 2.16
N PRO A 155 -14.57 10.72 1.12
CA PRO A 155 -16.00 10.51 1.30
C PRO A 155 -16.33 9.34 2.25
N LEU A 156 -15.51 8.29 2.22
CA LEU A 156 -15.64 7.14 3.10
C LEU A 156 -15.11 7.48 4.49
N ARG A 157 -13.95 8.16 4.56
CA ARG A 157 -13.31 8.57 5.82
C ARG A 157 -14.23 9.44 6.68
N ASP A 158 -14.89 10.44 6.10
CA ASP A 158 -15.83 11.31 6.82
C ASP A 158 -16.98 10.52 7.46
N LEU A 159 -17.50 9.53 6.72
CA LEU A 159 -18.55 8.64 7.20
C LEU A 159 -18.08 7.73 8.34
N LEU A 160 -16.85 7.23 8.27
CA LEU A 160 -16.23 6.40 9.31
C LEU A 160 -15.96 7.22 10.58
N LEU A 161 -15.46 8.46 10.44
CA LEU A 161 -15.19 9.35 11.57
C LEU A 161 -16.46 9.84 12.29
N ALA A 162 -17.59 9.83 11.59
CA ALA A 162 -18.90 10.14 12.18
C ALA A 162 -19.45 9.02 13.09
N ASP A 163 -18.89 7.81 13.03
CA ASP A 163 -19.28 6.67 13.86
C ASP A 163 -18.25 6.42 14.97
N ALA A 164 -18.65 6.59 16.23
CA ALA A 164 -17.71 6.59 17.36
C ALA A 164 -16.97 5.23 17.55
N PRO A 165 -17.65 4.07 17.50
CA PRO A 165 -16.98 2.76 17.57
C PRO A 165 -15.95 2.54 16.47
N LEU A 166 -16.30 2.85 15.22
CA LEU A 166 -15.38 2.72 14.09
C LEU A 166 -14.19 3.66 14.22
N ARG A 167 -14.43 4.93 14.57
CA ARG A 167 -13.38 5.92 14.80
C ARG A 167 -12.38 5.47 15.85
N THR A 168 -12.83 4.94 16.98
CA THR A 168 -11.93 4.45 18.04
C THR A 168 -11.08 3.28 17.56
N THR A 169 -11.68 2.34 16.83
CA THR A 169 -10.97 1.17 16.28
C THR A 169 -9.89 1.58 15.28
N LEU A 170 -10.23 2.48 14.35
CA LEU A 170 -9.28 2.98 13.35
C LEU A 170 -8.19 3.87 13.96
N ALA A 171 -8.52 4.67 14.98
CA ALA A 171 -7.52 5.46 15.71
C ALA A 171 -6.53 4.57 16.47
N ALA A 172 -6.99 3.47 17.06
CA ALA A 172 -6.12 2.48 17.71
C ALA A 172 -5.18 1.82 16.70
N GLU A 173 -5.69 1.44 15.52
CA GLU A 173 -4.85 0.88 14.44
C GLU A 173 -3.82 1.90 13.94
N ALA A 174 -4.22 3.14 13.68
CA ALA A 174 -3.31 4.21 13.26
C ALA A 174 -2.23 4.49 14.31
N SER A 175 -2.60 4.48 15.59
CA SER A 175 -1.64 4.61 16.70
C SER A 175 -0.69 3.42 16.79
N ALA A 176 -1.19 2.19 16.66
CA ALA A 176 -0.38 0.98 16.63
C ALA A 176 0.59 0.97 15.43
N ALA A 177 0.12 1.38 14.24
CA ALA A 177 0.94 1.53 13.06
C ALA A 177 2.01 2.61 13.24
N ALA A 178 1.67 3.75 13.83
CA ALA A 178 2.63 4.81 14.16
C ALA A 178 3.66 4.33 15.19
N ALA A 179 3.25 3.61 16.23
CA ALA A 179 4.13 3.02 17.23
C ALA A 179 5.07 1.98 16.61
N ARG A 180 4.59 1.14 15.68
CA ARG A 180 5.45 0.22 14.91
C ARG A 180 6.45 0.98 14.06
N LYS A 181 6.04 2.02 13.34
CA LYS A 181 6.95 2.89 12.57
C LYS A 181 8.01 3.56 13.46
N MET A 182 7.61 4.01 14.64
CA MET A 182 8.51 4.63 15.61
C MET A 182 9.48 3.62 16.25
N SER A 183 9.01 2.42 16.61
CA SER A 183 9.85 1.33 17.10
C SER A 183 10.87 0.89 16.05
N ILE A 184 10.46 0.79 14.78
CA ILE A 184 11.37 0.50 13.67
C ILE A 184 12.42 1.62 13.55
N ALA A 185 12.02 2.88 13.63
CA ALA A 185 12.96 4.00 13.61
C ALA A 185 13.91 4.01 14.82
N GLN A 186 13.48 3.47 15.97
CA GLN A 186 14.27 3.42 17.20
C GLN A 186 15.22 2.20 17.25
N GLU A 187 14.85 1.04 16.73
CA GLU A 187 15.78 -0.09 16.51
C GLU A 187 16.87 0.24 15.47
N LEU A 188 16.61 1.22 14.62
CA LEU A 188 17.57 1.81 13.71
C LEU A 188 18.50 2.86 14.37
N ALA A 189 18.58 2.85 15.71
CA ALA A 189 19.47 3.71 16.47
C ALA A 189 20.92 3.71 15.91
N PRO A 190 21.59 4.89 15.93
CA PRO A 190 22.70 5.24 15.04
C PRO A 190 24.05 4.57 15.31
N ASP A 191 24.11 3.55 16.17
CA ASP A 191 25.39 3.13 16.76
C ASP A 191 26.24 2.18 15.89
N ARG A 192 25.76 1.86 14.68
CA ARG A 192 26.57 1.16 13.66
C ARG A 192 26.79 2.07 12.48
N ASP A 193 28.07 2.40 12.27
CA ASP A 193 28.65 3.21 11.18
C ASP A 193 27.65 3.52 10.06
N THR A 194 26.94 4.63 10.20
CA THR A 194 26.11 5.19 9.12
C THR A 194 26.97 5.91 8.09
N ARG A 195 28.30 5.82 8.22
CA ARG A 195 29.25 6.47 7.32
C ARG A 195 29.12 5.82 5.93
N PRO A 196 29.11 6.63 4.86
CA PRO A 196 29.17 6.07 3.52
C PRO A 196 30.45 5.23 3.38
N PRO A 197 30.39 4.09 2.67
CA PRO A 197 31.59 3.33 2.34
C PRO A 197 32.61 4.21 1.62
N ALA A 198 33.91 3.93 1.85
CA ALA A 198 34.99 4.65 1.19
C ALA A 198 34.97 4.42 -0.34
N HIS A 199 35.59 5.33 -1.09
CA HIS A 199 35.83 5.10 -2.51
C HIS A 199 36.70 3.84 -2.70
N ASP A 200 36.35 3.03 -3.69
CA ASP A 200 36.92 1.73 -4.02
C ASP A 200 36.76 0.65 -2.94
N ALA A 201 35.93 0.91 -1.92
CA ALA A 201 35.56 -0.12 -0.95
C ALA A 201 34.80 -1.25 -1.65
N ARG A 202 35.28 -2.47 -1.43
CA ARG A 202 34.59 -3.70 -1.82
C ARG A 202 33.66 -4.09 -0.69
N ILE A 203 32.36 -4.15 -0.97
CA ILE A 203 31.34 -4.30 0.05
C ILE A 203 30.22 -5.24 -0.39
N PHE A 204 29.61 -5.89 0.60
CA PHE A 204 28.30 -6.49 0.51
C PHE A 204 27.27 -5.53 1.09
N LEU A 205 26.19 -5.31 0.36
CA LEU A 205 25.07 -4.50 0.84
C LEU A 205 24.07 -5.40 1.54
N GLN A 206 23.96 -5.26 2.86
CA GLN A 206 22.99 -5.99 3.69
C GLN A 206 21.87 -5.05 4.14
N GLU A 207 20.62 -5.47 3.99
CA GLU A 207 19.47 -4.73 4.54
C GLU A 207 19.34 -5.04 6.04
N ARG A 208 19.30 -4.00 6.86
CA ARG A 208 19.47 -4.11 8.32
C ARG A 208 18.37 -4.92 9.00
N ARG A 209 17.13 -4.87 8.52
CA ARG A 209 15.96 -5.51 9.17
C ARG A 209 15.88 -7.00 8.84
N SER A 210 15.92 -7.34 7.57
CA SER A 210 15.83 -8.70 7.04
C SER A 210 17.14 -9.47 7.16
N LYS A 211 18.28 -8.77 7.37
CA LYS A 211 19.64 -9.32 7.34
C LYS A 211 19.99 -10.00 6.01
N ARG A 212 19.27 -9.67 4.94
CA ARG A 212 19.50 -10.22 3.60
C ARG A 212 20.41 -9.33 2.80
N PHE A 213 21.12 -9.95 1.86
CA PHE A 213 22.12 -9.33 1.01
C PHE A 213 21.55 -9.01 -0.36
N LEU A 214 21.85 -7.80 -0.84
CA LEU A 214 21.59 -7.41 -2.21
C LEU A 214 22.40 -8.30 -3.16
N THR A 215 21.72 -9.00 -4.07
CA THR A 215 22.34 -9.95 -4.98
C THR A 215 21.89 -9.73 -6.41
N VAL A 216 22.82 -9.74 -7.34
CA VAL A 216 22.55 -9.81 -8.78
C VAL A 216 22.51 -11.28 -9.17
N MET A 217 21.39 -11.75 -9.68
CA MET A 217 21.19 -13.13 -10.13
C MET A 217 21.00 -13.18 -11.64
N GLU A 218 21.55 -14.21 -12.29
CA GLU A 218 21.32 -14.50 -13.70
C GLU A 218 20.11 -15.43 -13.83
N LEU A 219 18.98 -14.88 -14.26
CA LEU A 219 17.73 -15.61 -14.50
C LEU A 219 17.36 -15.43 -15.98
N PRO A 220 17.46 -16.45 -16.84
CA PRO A 220 17.07 -16.29 -18.24
C PRO A 220 15.63 -15.74 -18.35
N PRO A 221 15.36 -14.71 -19.18
CA PRO A 221 16.25 -14.08 -20.17
C PRO A 221 17.05 -12.86 -19.68
N ALA A 222 16.94 -12.43 -18.42
CA ALA A 222 17.51 -11.18 -17.93
C ALA A 222 17.99 -11.26 -16.47
N HIS A 223 19.07 -10.54 -16.13
CA HIS A 223 19.50 -10.49 -14.74
C HIS A 223 18.46 -9.77 -13.88
N ARG A 224 18.27 -10.32 -12.68
CA ARG A 224 17.38 -9.77 -11.66
C ARG A 224 18.19 -9.43 -10.43
N ILE A 225 17.84 -8.32 -9.80
CA ILE A 225 18.33 -7.98 -8.47
C ILE A 225 17.32 -8.54 -7.47
N ALA A 226 17.81 -9.28 -6.48
CA ALA A 226 17.01 -9.89 -5.43
C ALA A 226 17.76 -9.83 -4.10
N MET A 227 17.02 -10.04 -3.02
CA MET A 227 17.55 -10.15 -1.68
C MET A 227 17.74 -11.63 -1.32
N THR A 228 18.95 -12.01 -0.91
CA THR A 228 19.29 -13.39 -0.56
C THR A 228 19.81 -13.48 0.87
N GLU A 229 19.83 -14.68 1.45
CA GLU A 229 20.28 -14.87 2.84
C GLU A 229 21.81 -14.86 2.97
N LEU A 230 22.52 -15.11 1.87
CA LEU A 230 23.98 -15.20 1.84
C LEU A 230 24.57 -14.11 0.95
N ALA A 231 25.71 -13.58 1.35
CA ALA A 231 26.47 -12.61 0.56
C ALA A 231 26.95 -13.23 -0.77
N ALA A 232 26.18 -13.01 -1.84
CA ALA A 232 26.44 -13.61 -3.14
C ALA A 232 26.93 -12.60 -4.19
N SER A 233 26.83 -11.29 -3.94
CA SER A 233 27.28 -10.24 -4.86
C SER A 233 28.14 -9.22 -4.15
N LEU A 234 29.36 -9.06 -4.63
CA LEU A 234 30.31 -8.06 -4.16
C LEU A 234 30.16 -6.80 -5.01
N PHE A 235 30.17 -5.64 -4.35
CA PHE A 235 30.05 -4.34 -4.99
C PHE A 235 31.28 -3.49 -4.69
N ILE A 236 31.78 -2.78 -5.70
CA ILE A 236 32.83 -1.78 -5.56
C ILE A 236 32.14 -0.41 -5.50
N CYS A 237 32.38 0.34 -4.44
CA CYS A 237 31.80 1.65 -4.22
C CYS A 237 32.63 2.75 -4.88
N HIS A 238 31.97 3.65 -5.61
CA HIS A 238 32.59 4.75 -6.33
C HIS A 238 32.06 6.09 -5.82
N SER A 239 32.91 6.96 -5.27
CA SER A 239 32.46 8.29 -4.83
C SER A 239 32.55 9.28 -5.98
N THR A 240 31.42 9.78 -6.48
CA THR A 240 31.42 10.67 -7.67
C THR A 240 31.91 12.09 -7.38
N GLY A 241 31.91 12.50 -6.11
CA GLY A 241 32.37 13.83 -5.68
C GLY A 241 33.88 14.04 -5.71
N HIS A 242 34.70 12.98 -5.77
CA HIS A 242 36.16 13.15 -5.74
C HIS A 242 36.75 13.62 -7.07
N ARG A 243 36.14 13.27 -8.22
CA ARG A 243 36.68 13.65 -9.53
C ARG A 243 36.61 15.14 -9.84
N ALA A 244 35.74 15.88 -9.16
CA ALA A 244 35.59 17.32 -9.41
C ALA A 244 36.61 18.18 -8.65
N ARG A 245 37.24 17.66 -7.58
CA ARG A 245 38.14 18.46 -6.74
C ARG A 245 39.58 18.53 -7.25
N ASP A 246 40.06 17.48 -7.92
CA ASP A 246 41.45 17.44 -8.39
C ASP A 246 41.72 18.35 -9.62
N VAL A 247 40.70 19.01 -10.16
CA VAL A 247 40.83 19.91 -11.34
C VAL A 247 40.72 21.39 -10.96
N ALA A 248 40.47 21.71 -9.68
CA ALA A 248 40.20 23.08 -9.23
C ALA A 248 41.21 23.62 -8.19
N GLU A 249 42.43 23.08 -8.12
CA GLU A 249 43.55 23.67 -7.36
C GLU A 249 44.27 24.82 -8.12
N SER A 250 43.53 25.60 -8.92
CA SER A 250 44.06 26.85 -9.46
C SER A 250 43.08 27.99 -9.17
N ASP A 251 43.61 29.00 -8.50
CA ASP A 251 43.07 30.35 -8.29
C ASP A 251 42.32 30.55 -6.96
N GLU A 252 43.14 30.71 -5.92
CA GLU A 252 42.80 31.31 -4.63
C GLU A 252 42.40 32.79 -4.83
N GLU A 253 41.12 33.13 -4.70
CA GLU A 253 40.72 34.48 -4.27
C GLU A 253 39.58 34.40 -3.24
N GLU A 254 39.81 35.11 -2.15
CA GLU A 254 39.05 35.16 -0.90
C GLU A 254 37.56 35.45 -1.12
N SER A 255 36.69 34.52 -0.71
CA SER A 255 35.25 34.79 -0.58
C SER A 255 34.76 34.38 0.81
N GLU A 256 34.48 35.41 1.62
CA GLU A 256 34.02 35.32 3.00
C GLU A 256 32.60 34.73 3.11
N ALA A 257 32.50 33.69 3.94
CA ALA A 257 31.47 33.46 4.95
C ALA A 257 29.98 33.62 4.54
N CYS A 258 29.42 32.57 3.95
CA CYS A 258 28.00 32.25 4.08
C CYS A 258 27.81 30.98 4.92
N SER A 259 27.59 31.15 6.22
CA SER A 259 27.20 30.11 7.17
C SER A 259 25.70 29.77 7.04
N GLY A 260 25.31 29.27 5.86
CA GLY A 260 24.03 28.58 5.68
C GLY A 260 24.19 27.14 6.16
N ALA A 261 23.36 26.72 7.12
CA ALA A 261 23.35 25.39 7.73
C ALA A 261 23.76 24.29 6.74
N GLU A 262 24.97 23.75 6.92
CA GLU A 262 25.51 22.61 6.17
C GLU A 262 24.57 21.42 6.36
N GLU A 263 23.61 21.31 5.45
CA GLU A 263 23.01 20.03 5.12
C GLU A 263 24.15 19.19 4.57
N ALA A 264 24.83 18.45 5.46
CA ALA A 264 25.99 17.62 5.16
C ALA A 264 25.71 16.89 3.84
N ALA A 265 26.42 17.32 2.79
CA ALA A 265 26.09 16.95 1.43
C ALA A 265 26.02 15.42 1.34
N GLU A 266 24.83 14.90 1.00
CA GLU A 266 24.62 13.46 0.88
C GLU A 266 25.65 12.91 -0.11
N ALA A 267 26.47 11.95 0.32
CA ALA A 267 27.50 11.37 -0.53
C ALA A 267 26.81 10.60 -1.67
N VAL A 268 27.14 10.96 -2.92
CA VAL A 268 26.70 10.22 -4.10
C VAL A 268 27.68 9.09 -4.35
N LEU A 269 27.18 7.86 -4.28
CA LEU A 269 27.92 6.62 -4.43
C LEU A 269 27.42 5.89 -5.68
N GLY A 270 28.32 5.54 -6.59
CA GLY A 270 28.08 4.55 -7.63
C GLY A 270 28.43 3.15 -7.12
N PHE A 271 27.65 2.14 -7.47
CA PHE A 271 28.02 0.74 -7.20
C PHE A 271 28.34 0.02 -8.50
N GLU A 272 29.51 -0.60 -8.53
CA GLU A 272 29.90 -1.52 -9.60
C GLU A 272 29.86 -2.95 -9.07
N HIS A 273 29.22 -3.86 -9.79
CA HIS A 273 29.16 -5.26 -9.39
C HIS A 273 30.46 -5.97 -9.82
N GLU A 274 31.16 -6.62 -8.87
CA GLU A 274 32.41 -7.35 -9.12
C GLU A 274 32.18 -8.74 -9.77
N GLY A 275 31.03 -8.94 -10.41
CA GLY A 275 30.70 -10.12 -11.19
C GLY A 275 29.86 -11.17 -10.46
N LEU A 276 29.31 -12.12 -11.23
CA LEU A 276 28.38 -13.13 -10.72
C LEU A 276 29.15 -14.29 -10.07
N PRO A 277 28.65 -14.83 -8.94
CA PRO A 277 29.20 -16.05 -8.37
C PRO A 277 28.85 -17.22 -9.29
N LEU A 278 29.86 -17.78 -9.96
CA LEU A 278 29.79 -19.16 -10.46
C LEU A 278 30.47 -20.04 -9.41
N HIS A 279 30.02 -21.29 -9.23
CA HIS A 279 30.51 -22.25 -8.23
C HIS A 279 32.01 -22.03 -7.88
N ALA A 280 32.26 -21.45 -6.71
CA ALA A 280 33.59 -21.19 -6.13
C ALA A 280 34.52 -20.17 -6.85
N ARG A 281 34.03 -19.34 -7.78
CA ARG A 281 34.80 -18.25 -8.41
C ARG A 281 33.92 -17.02 -8.69
N PHE A 282 34.32 -15.85 -8.18
CA PHE A 282 33.83 -14.57 -8.68
C PHE A 282 34.38 -14.42 -10.10
N LEU A 283 33.52 -14.51 -11.11
CA LEU A 283 33.92 -14.13 -12.45
C LEU A 283 34.02 -12.60 -12.47
N ALA A 284 35.22 -12.05 -12.31
CA ALA A 284 35.47 -10.63 -12.51
C ALA A 284 34.87 -10.23 -13.86
N GLY A 285 33.74 -9.53 -13.80
CA GLY A 285 32.92 -9.26 -14.95
C GLY A 285 32.15 -7.99 -14.65
N GLN A 286 32.63 -6.88 -15.21
CA GLN A 286 31.96 -5.59 -15.12
C GLN A 286 30.62 -5.67 -15.86
N ARG A 287 29.54 -6.01 -15.14
CA ARG A 287 28.18 -6.00 -15.69
C ARG A 287 27.48 -4.71 -15.24
N PRO A 288 26.97 -3.89 -16.18
CA PRO A 288 26.33 -2.63 -15.84
C PRO A 288 24.94 -2.85 -15.23
N TRP A 289 24.55 -1.99 -14.29
CA TRP A 289 23.16 -1.89 -13.86
C TRP A 289 22.35 -1.22 -14.99
N GLY A 290 21.11 -1.65 -15.18
CA GLY A 290 20.20 -1.16 -16.21
C GLY A 290 19.15 -0.22 -15.61
N GLN A 291 18.55 0.61 -16.46
CA GLN A 291 17.54 1.59 -16.05
C GLN A 291 16.43 0.96 -15.19
N ALA A 292 16.08 1.64 -14.09
CA ALA A 292 14.83 1.40 -13.39
C ALA A 292 13.68 1.30 -14.40
N ALA A 293 12.95 0.20 -14.38
CA ALA A 293 11.85 -0.03 -15.29
C ALA A 293 10.55 -0.15 -14.50
N PHE A 294 9.50 0.49 -14.99
CA PHE A 294 8.16 0.36 -14.43
C PHE A 294 7.60 -1.01 -14.81
N ARG A 295 7.21 -1.81 -13.82
CA ARG A 295 6.60 -3.14 -14.00
C ARG A 295 5.15 -3.08 -13.54
N GLY A 296 4.28 -2.49 -14.35
CA GLY A 296 2.81 -2.51 -14.21
C GLY A 296 2.35 -2.50 -12.74
N ASP A 297 1.96 -3.68 -12.25
CA ASP A 297 1.29 -3.90 -10.97
C ASP A 297 2.21 -3.85 -9.73
N TYR A 298 3.54 -3.90 -9.90
CA TYR A 298 4.52 -4.05 -8.81
C TYR A 298 5.51 -2.88 -8.70
N GLY A 299 5.22 -1.74 -9.34
CA GLY A 299 6.02 -0.52 -9.23
C GLY A 299 7.36 -0.53 -9.99
N TRP A 300 8.28 0.32 -9.56
CA TRP A 300 9.60 0.49 -10.18
C TRP A 300 10.60 -0.55 -9.63
N GLN A 301 11.21 -1.33 -10.53
CA GLN A 301 12.23 -2.33 -10.18
C GLN A 301 13.58 -2.00 -10.82
N LEU A 302 14.67 -2.24 -10.09
CA LEU A 302 16.03 -2.18 -10.63
C LEU A 302 16.31 -3.45 -11.45
N ARG A 303 16.90 -3.31 -12.65
CA ARG A 303 17.21 -4.43 -13.54
C ARG A 303 18.66 -4.35 -14.01
N CYS A 304 19.30 -5.48 -14.30
CA CYS A 304 20.64 -5.50 -14.88
C CYS A 304 20.55 -6.02 -16.34
N SER A 305 20.41 -5.11 -17.30
CA SER A 305 20.11 -5.46 -18.70
C SER A 305 21.09 -4.90 -19.73
N GLY A 306 22.18 -4.24 -19.32
CA GLY A 306 23.11 -3.59 -20.24
C GLY A 306 24.22 -4.50 -20.77
N ARG A 307 24.55 -4.36 -22.07
CA ARG A 307 25.78 -4.88 -22.70
C ARG A 307 26.86 -3.80 -22.93
N ARG A 308 26.66 -2.59 -22.40
CA ARG A 308 27.54 -1.43 -22.62
C ARG A 308 28.18 -0.99 -21.32
N LEU A 309 29.49 -0.74 -21.36
CA LEU A 309 30.27 -0.21 -20.26
C LEU A 309 29.90 1.27 -20.00
N GLY A 310 29.77 1.62 -18.72
CA GLY A 310 29.77 3.00 -18.26
C GLY A 310 28.42 3.73 -18.30
N LYS A 311 27.55 3.44 -17.32
CA LYS A 311 26.99 4.42 -16.37
C LYS A 311 26.67 3.66 -15.09
N GLN A 312 27.40 3.95 -14.02
CA GLN A 312 27.13 3.39 -12.69
C GLN A 312 25.69 3.78 -12.29
N GLU A 313 24.89 2.86 -11.76
CA GLU A 313 23.70 3.32 -11.04
C GLU A 313 24.18 4.01 -9.77
N GLU A 314 23.88 5.29 -9.70
CA GLU A 314 24.28 6.15 -8.60
C GLU A 314 23.16 6.18 -7.56
N PHE A 315 23.56 6.05 -6.31
CA PHE A 315 22.70 6.16 -5.15
C PHE A 315 23.26 7.23 -4.22
N ARG A 316 22.38 8.05 -3.65
CA ARG A 316 22.75 8.94 -2.55
C ARG A 316 22.67 8.15 -1.26
N TRP A 317 23.77 8.14 -0.53
CA TRP A 317 23.83 7.59 0.82
C TRP A 317 23.27 8.63 1.79
N GLY A 318 22.00 8.46 2.14
CA GLY A 318 21.27 9.35 3.03
C GLY A 318 21.49 9.03 4.50
N LYS A 319 20.90 9.87 5.36
CA LYS A 319 20.88 9.67 6.82
C LYS A 319 20.25 8.31 7.16
N GLY A 320 20.80 7.65 8.18
CA GLY A 320 20.37 6.31 8.61
C GLY A 320 20.77 5.19 7.65
N ALA A 321 21.82 5.39 6.86
CA ALA A 321 22.30 4.44 5.85
C ALA A 321 21.20 4.04 4.85
N THR A 322 20.42 5.03 4.40
CA THR A 322 19.37 4.83 3.40
C THR A 322 19.94 5.08 2.01
N LEU A 323 19.49 4.32 1.02
CA LEU A 323 19.95 4.46 -0.36
C LEU A 323 18.86 5.10 -1.22
N LYS A 324 19.13 6.26 -1.81
CA LYS A 324 18.22 6.94 -2.74
C LYS A 324 18.77 6.86 -4.15
N HIS A 325 18.04 6.23 -5.07
CA HIS A 325 18.46 6.16 -6.47
C HIS A 325 18.53 7.56 -7.08
N ALA A 326 19.72 7.99 -7.51
CA ALA A 326 20.01 9.38 -7.86
C ALA A 326 19.19 9.87 -9.06
N LEU A 327 18.98 9.02 -10.07
CA LEU A 327 18.23 9.37 -11.28
C LEU A 327 16.73 9.51 -11.02
N SER A 328 16.13 8.52 -10.34
CA SER A 328 14.66 8.50 -10.11
C SER A 328 14.21 9.32 -8.90
N GLY A 329 15.13 9.60 -7.96
CA GLY A 329 14.79 10.18 -6.67
C GLY A 329 14.01 9.26 -5.74
N LEU A 330 13.81 7.99 -6.10
CA LEU A 330 13.12 6.99 -5.28
C LEU A 330 14.10 6.31 -4.31
N TRP A 331 13.58 5.80 -3.20
CA TRP A 331 14.34 5.08 -2.18
C TRP A 331 14.41 3.60 -2.48
N LEU A 332 15.56 3.00 -2.16
CA LEU A 332 15.72 1.57 -2.19
C LEU A 332 15.02 0.94 -0.97
N TYR A 333 14.06 0.07 -1.23
CA TYR A 333 13.18 -0.50 -0.24
C TYR A 333 13.04 -2.02 -0.41
N VAL A 334 13.02 -2.73 0.72
CA VAL A 334 12.76 -4.17 0.82
C VAL A 334 11.49 -4.32 1.65
N ASP A 335 10.45 -4.85 1.02
CA ASP A 335 9.18 -5.13 1.69
C ASP A 335 9.37 -6.23 2.75
N PRO A 336 9.04 -5.99 4.03
CA PRO A 336 9.10 -7.01 5.07
C PRO A 336 8.21 -8.24 4.80
N GLN A 337 7.13 -8.10 4.02
CA GLN A 337 6.26 -9.21 3.62
C GLN A 337 6.87 -10.03 2.48
N GLU A 338 7.66 -9.39 1.62
CA GLU A 338 8.35 -10.02 0.49
C GLU A 338 9.87 -9.74 0.56
N PRO A 339 10.58 -10.24 1.58
CA PRO A 339 11.97 -9.88 1.86
C PRO A 339 12.96 -10.45 0.83
N GLY A 340 12.48 -11.11 -0.23
CA GLY A 340 13.27 -11.53 -1.39
C GLY A 340 13.25 -10.50 -2.52
N GLU A 341 12.30 -9.57 -2.51
CA GLU A 341 12.09 -8.58 -3.56
C GLU A 341 12.65 -7.21 -3.16
N LEU A 342 13.22 -6.53 -4.14
CA LEU A 342 13.76 -5.18 -3.99
C LEU A 342 12.96 -4.24 -4.88
N GLN A 343 12.53 -3.12 -4.32
CA GLN A 343 11.69 -2.15 -4.99
C GLN A 343 12.26 -0.73 -4.83
N LEU A 344 11.93 0.15 -5.79
CA LEU A 344 12.13 1.58 -5.64
C LEU A 344 10.82 2.23 -5.20
N HIS A 345 10.83 2.87 -4.03
CA HIS A 345 9.63 3.40 -3.40
C HIS A 345 9.75 4.92 -3.15
N SER A 346 8.65 5.67 -3.26
CA SER A 346 8.65 7.14 -3.12
C SER A 346 8.76 7.62 -1.67
N LEU A 347 8.13 6.88 -0.74
CA LEU A 347 8.04 7.25 0.68
C LEU A 347 8.82 6.30 1.61
N GLU A 348 8.62 4.99 1.47
CA GLU A 348 9.28 3.96 2.25
C GLU A 348 10.74 3.77 1.82
N ARG A 349 11.60 3.43 2.79
CA ARG A 349 13.04 3.27 2.61
C ARG A 349 13.59 2.22 3.56
N SER A 350 14.52 1.43 3.08
CA SER A 350 15.25 0.48 3.91
C SER A 350 16.58 1.06 4.37
N ALA A 351 17.07 0.57 5.50
CA ALA A 351 18.38 0.92 6.01
C ALA A 351 19.37 -0.18 5.68
N TRP A 352 20.56 0.23 5.28
CA TRP A 352 21.57 -0.64 4.70
C TRP A 352 22.82 -0.67 5.59
N GLU A 353 23.60 -1.73 5.43
CA GLU A 353 24.91 -1.90 6.03
C GLU A 353 25.86 -2.30 4.90
N ALA A 354 26.97 -1.56 4.78
CA ALA A 354 28.04 -1.86 3.85
C ALA A 354 29.08 -2.69 4.60
N LEU A 355 29.08 -4.00 4.35
CA LEU A 355 29.98 -4.96 5.01
C LEU A 355 31.20 -5.23 4.12
N PRO A 356 32.44 -5.22 4.65
CA PRO A 356 33.65 -5.43 3.85
C PRO A 356 33.82 -6.87 3.34
#